data_AF-A0A1Y3BG59-F1
#
_entry.id   AF-A0A1Y3BG59-F1
#
_cell.length_a   1.000
_cell.length_b   1.000
_cell.length_c   1.000
_cell.angle_alpha   90.00
_cell.angle_beta   90.00
_cell.angle_gamma   90.00
#
_symmetry.space_group_name_H-M   'P 1'
#
loop_
_entity.id
_entity.type
_entity.pdbx_description
1 polymer ?
#
loop_
_entity_poly.entity_id
_entity_poly.type
_entity_poly.pdbx_seq_one_letter_code
_entity_poly.pdbx_strand_id
1 'polypeptide(L)'
;LNATELIENVDYADLLSKANEIVLDNEFIRNHPSTTAEIVECIKDIKVLGRKELTLLINWRRTLRNEMKKMAKVSKTEFEELKDDNMENGENENHENDDDDDVEEIDSFENEEAIKMKRMKKKAAKEKRKLAERMNLKMVLENDQLVQEEQDLFSLNKIRKDLDKIKDVDPD
;
A
#
# COMPACT_ATOMS: atom_id res chain seq x y z
N LEU A 1 -22.15 -11.15 -18.94
CA LEU A 1 -21.82 -11.03 -17.50
C LEU A 1 -22.40 -9.71 -17.02
N ASN A 2 -23.10 -9.67 -15.89
CA ASN A 2 -23.69 -8.41 -15.42
C ASN A 2 -22.64 -7.57 -14.70
N ALA A 3 -22.64 -6.25 -14.91
CA ALA A 3 -21.68 -5.35 -14.26
C ALA A 3 -21.82 -5.39 -12.74
N THR A 4 -23.05 -5.49 -12.24
CA THR A 4 -23.33 -5.60 -10.80
C THR A 4 -22.72 -6.88 -10.21
N GLU A 5 -22.88 -7.99 -10.91
CA GLU A 5 -22.33 -9.30 -10.53
C GLU A 5 -20.79 -9.28 -10.48
N LEU A 6 -20.15 -8.60 -11.44
CA LEU A 6 -18.70 -8.41 -11.45
C LEU A 6 -18.23 -7.58 -10.24
N ILE A 7 -18.97 -6.52 -9.89
CA ILE A 7 -18.61 -5.61 -8.79
C ILE A 7 -18.80 -6.28 -7.43
N GLU A 8 -19.79 -7.17 -7.25
CA GLU A 8 -20.10 -7.83 -5.98
C GLU A 8 -19.28 -9.10 -5.73
N ASN A 9 -18.99 -9.90 -6.76
CA ASN A 9 -18.26 -11.15 -6.60
C ASN A 9 -16.80 -10.95 -6.22
N VAL A 10 -16.29 -11.85 -5.37
CA VAL A 10 -14.88 -11.88 -4.95
C VAL A 10 -14.01 -12.51 -6.04
N ASP A 11 -14.51 -13.53 -6.75
CA ASP A 11 -13.81 -14.23 -7.83
C ASP A 11 -14.12 -13.66 -9.22
N TYR A 12 -13.88 -12.34 -9.36
CA TYR A 12 -14.08 -11.62 -10.63
C TYR A 12 -13.13 -12.10 -11.75
N ALA A 13 -11.96 -12.67 -11.41
CA ALA A 13 -11.01 -13.15 -12.40
C ALA A 13 -11.56 -14.35 -13.21
N ASP A 14 -12.22 -15.29 -12.54
CA ASP A 14 -12.84 -16.45 -13.19
C ASP A 14 -14.08 -16.02 -14.00
N LEU A 15 -14.86 -15.05 -13.48
CA LEU A 15 -15.98 -14.45 -14.19
C LEU A 15 -15.53 -13.72 -15.47
N LEU A 16 -14.43 -12.95 -15.41
CA LEU A 16 -13.86 -12.27 -16.58
C LEU A 16 -13.32 -13.25 -17.60
N SER A 17 -12.69 -14.34 -17.17
CA SER A 17 -12.18 -15.38 -18.08
C SER A 17 -13.30 -16.09 -18.85
N LYS A 18 -14.44 -16.32 -18.19
CA LYS A 18 -15.62 -16.98 -18.80
C LYS A 18 -16.46 -16.03 -19.65
N ALA A 19 -16.44 -14.73 -19.36
CA ALA A 19 -17.25 -13.73 -20.04
C ALA A 19 -16.67 -13.33 -21.41
N ASN A 20 -17.57 -13.04 -22.35
CA ASN A 20 -17.22 -12.36 -23.61
C ASN A 20 -17.54 -10.86 -23.54
N GLU A 21 -18.66 -10.51 -22.91
CA GLU A 21 -19.18 -9.15 -22.80
C GLU A 21 -19.73 -8.90 -21.39
N ILE A 22 -19.50 -7.70 -20.87
CA ILE A 22 -20.13 -7.19 -19.65
C ILE A 22 -21.30 -6.29 -20.05
N VAL A 23 -22.46 -6.51 -19.45
CA VAL A 23 -23.64 -5.65 -19.64
C VAL A 23 -23.66 -4.63 -18.51
N LEU A 24 -23.89 -3.35 -18.84
CA LEU A 24 -24.06 -2.28 -17.86
C LEU A 24 -25.54 -2.24 -17.42
N ASP A 25 -25.89 -3.08 -16.44
CA ASP A 25 -27.27 -3.26 -15.99
C ASP A 25 -27.83 -2.06 -15.21
N ASN A 26 -26.97 -1.26 -14.58
CA ASN A 26 -27.37 -0.18 -13.68
C ASN A 26 -26.97 1.19 -14.22
N GLU A 27 -27.93 2.12 -14.29
CA GLU A 27 -27.69 3.50 -14.71
C GLU A 27 -26.69 4.23 -13.82
N PHE A 28 -26.61 3.88 -12.54
CA PHE A 28 -25.60 4.41 -11.62
C PHE A 28 -24.18 4.11 -12.11
N ILE A 29 -23.95 2.87 -12.55
CA ILE A 29 -22.65 2.42 -13.07
C ILE A 29 -22.37 3.09 -14.41
N ARG A 30 -23.40 3.23 -15.25
CA ARG A 30 -23.27 3.84 -16.58
C ARG A 30 -22.93 5.33 -16.53
N ASN A 31 -23.50 6.06 -15.57
CA ASN A 31 -23.30 7.51 -15.42
C ASN A 31 -22.14 7.86 -14.48
N HIS A 32 -21.43 6.86 -13.98
CA HIS A 32 -20.35 7.05 -13.03
C HIS A 32 -19.14 7.76 -13.68
N PRO A 33 -18.46 8.71 -13.01
CA PRO A 33 -17.30 9.40 -13.56
C PRO A 33 -16.15 8.48 -13.97
N SER A 34 -16.00 7.34 -13.28
CA SER A 34 -14.99 6.34 -13.62
C SER A 34 -15.34 5.51 -14.86
N THR A 35 -16.59 5.52 -15.33
CA THR A 35 -17.00 4.83 -16.58
C THR A 35 -16.69 5.73 -17.77
N THR A 36 -15.41 5.77 -18.13
CA THR A 36 -14.93 6.50 -19.30
C THR A 36 -15.27 5.77 -20.60
N ALA A 37 -15.19 6.45 -21.75
CA ALA A 37 -15.45 5.85 -23.05
C ALA A 37 -14.54 4.63 -23.32
N GLU A 38 -13.30 4.64 -22.81
CA GLU A 38 -12.37 3.52 -22.90
C GLU A 38 -12.91 2.27 -22.20
N ILE A 39 -13.45 2.43 -20.99
CA ILE A 39 -14.02 1.31 -20.22
C ILE A 39 -15.26 0.76 -20.90
N VAL A 40 -16.08 1.62 -21.50
CA VAL A 40 -17.26 1.18 -22.28
C VAL A 40 -16.84 0.32 -23.47
N GLU A 41 -15.74 0.66 -24.16
CA GLU A 41 -15.22 -0.19 -25.23
C GLU A 41 -14.61 -1.49 -24.68
N CYS A 42 -13.86 -1.44 -23.58
CA CYS A 42 -13.27 -2.63 -22.95
C CYS A 42 -14.33 -3.66 -22.52
N ILE A 43 -15.51 -3.17 -22.12
CA ILE A 43 -16.62 -3.98 -21.63
C ILE A 43 -17.33 -4.78 -22.75
N LYS A 44 -17.25 -4.32 -24.01
CA LYS A 44 -17.92 -4.96 -25.16
C LYS A 44 -17.25 -6.27 -25.57
N ASP A 45 -15.92 -6.32 -25.56
CA ASP A 45 -15.15 -7.51 -25.92
C ASP A 45 -14.00 -7.72 -24.95
N ILE A 46 -14.23 -8.57 -23.95
CA ILE A 46 -13.28 -8.82 -22.87
C ILE A 46 -12.14 -9.74 -23.32
N LYS A 47 -12.38 -10.58 -24.33
CA LYS A 47 -11.42 -11.62 -24.75
C LYS A 47 -10.28 -11.08 -25.61
N VAL A 48 -10.45 -9.90 -26.19
CA VAL A 48 -9.41 -9.21 -26.96
C VAL A 48 -8.57 -8.27 -26.10
N LEU A 49 -8.92 -8.12 -24.81
CA LEU A 49 -8.22 -7.19 -23.92
C LEU A 49 -6.79 -7.68 -23.61
N GLY A 50 -5.85 -6.75 -23.69
CA GLY A 50 -4.48 -6.94 -23.22
C GLY A 50 -4.33 -6.70 -21.71
N ARG A 51 -3.11 -6.94 -21.20
CA ARG A 51 -2.77 -6.72 -19.78
C ARG A 51 -3.17 -5.33 -19.28
N LYS A 52 -2.91 -4.29 -20.07
CA LYS A 52 -3.19 -2.89 -19.68
C LYS A 52 -4.69 -2.62 -19.51
N GLU A 53 -5.51 -3.12 -20.43
CA GLU A 53 -6.96 -2.91 -20.42
C GLU A 53 -7.63 -3.76 -19.32
N LEU A 54 -7.13 -4.96 -19.07
CA LEU A 54 -7.56 -5.77 -17.93
C LEU A 54 -7.26 -5.07 -16.60
N THR A 55 -6.05 -4.51 -16.44
CA THR A 55 -5.71 -3.70 -15.25
C THR A 55 -6.62 -2.49 -15.11
N LEU A 56 -6.95 -1.80 -16.21
CA LEU A 56 -7.89 -0.68 -16.21
C LEU A 56 -9.28 -1.11 -15.73
N LEU A 57 -9.79 -2.24 -16.22
CA LEU A 57 -11.09 -2.80 -15.82
C LEU A 57 -11.12 -3.18 -14.32
N ILE A 58 -10.03 -3.75 -13.81
CA ILE A 58 -9.89 -4.10 -12.39
C ILE A 58 -9.88 -2.84 -11.51
N ASN A 59 -9.16 -1.81 -11.93
CA ASN A 59 -9.13 -0.51 -11.24
C ASN A 59 -10.51 0.17 -11.27
N TRP A 60 -11.21 0.13 -12.40
CA TRP A 60 -12.59 0.61 -12.52
C TRP A 60 -13.53 -0.12 -11.55
N ARG A 61 -13.45 -1.46 -11.47
CA ARG A 61 -14.21 -2.23 -10.48
C ARG A 61 -13.89 -1.80 -9.04
N ARG A 62 -12.61 -1.60 -8.71
CA ARG A 62 -12.17 -1.19 -7.37
C ARG A 62 -12.73 0.18 -6.98
N THR A 63 -12.70 1.14 -7.90
CA THR A 63 -13.28 2.48 -7.68
C THR A 63 -14.78 2.39 -7.43
N LEU A 64 -15.53 1.68 -8.28
CA LEU A 64 -16.97 1.50 -8.11
C LEU A 64 -17.34 0.79 -6.79
N ARG A 65 -16.62 -0.27 -6.43
CA ARG A 65 -16.86 -0.98 -5.16
C ARG A 65 -16.60 -0.07 -3.97
N ASN A 66 -15.57 0.79 -4.03
CA ASN A 66 -15.30 1.75 -2.97
C ASN A 66 -16.37 2.83 -2.88
N GLU A 67 -16.88 3.32 -4.00
CA GLU A 67 -17.97 4.30 -4.02
C GLU A 67 -19.29 3.71 -3.51
N MET A 68 -19.64 2.49 -3.91
CA MET A 68 -20.79 1.78 -3.36
C MET A 68 -20.67 1.57 -1.85
N LYS A 69 -19.46 1.21 -1.36
CA LYS A 69 -19.18 1.13 0.08
C LYS A 69 -19.28 2.49 0.77
N LYS A 70 -18.80 3.57 0.15
CA LYS A 70 -18.91 4.93 0.68
C LYS A 70 -20.38 5.35 0.78
N MET A 71 -21.17 5.16 -0.28
CA MET A 71 -22.61 5.44 -0.26
C MET A 71 -23.36 4.61 0.80
N ALA A 72 -23.00 3.34 0.96
CA ALA A 72 -23.55 2.48 2.02
C ALA A 72 -23.09 2.86 3.43
N LYS A 73 -21.92 3.49 3.58
CA LYS A 73 -21.42 4.02 4.87
C LYS A 73 -22.02 5.39 5.20
N VAL A 74 -22.30 6.23 4.21
CA VAL A 74 -22.92 7.55 4.42
C VAL A 74 -24.35 7.43 4.98
N SER A 75 -25.05 6.31 4.75
CA SER A 75 -26.33 6.02 5.42
C SER A 75 -26.19 5.47 6.84
N LYS A 76 -24.96 5.18 7.30
CA LYS A 76 -24.66 4.59 8.60
C LYS A 76 -23.46 5.27 9.24
N THR A 77 -23.63 6.56 9.58
CA THR A 77 -22.83 7.31 10.57
C THR A 77 -21.30 7.28 10.38
N GLU A 78 -20.80 8.33 9.72
CA GLU A 78 -19.64 9.16 10.14
C GLU A 78 -18.77 8.61 11.28
N PHE A 79 -17.91 7.63 11.00
CA PHE A 79 -16.70 7.32 11.80
C PHE A 79 -15.74 6.42 11.00
N GLU A 80 -14.44 6.63 11.18
CA GLU A 80 -13.29 5.94 10.54
C GLU A 80 -12.88 6.39 9.14
N GLU A 81 -12.55 7.68 9.11
CA GLU A 81 -11.39 8.23 8.43
C GLU A 81 -10.10 7.39 8.56
N LEU A 82 -9.34 7.37 7.46
CA LEU A 82 -7.88 7.31 7.39
C LEU A 82 -7.18 5.99 7.69
N LYS A 83 -7.19 5.09 6.71
CA LYS A 83 -5.99 4.35 6.28
C LYS A 83 -6.14 3.96 4.82
N ASP A 84 -5.11 4.27 4.04
CA ASP A 84 -4.92 3.90 2.63
C ASP A 84 -5.30 4.95 1.55
N ASP A 85 -5.06 6.22 1.86
CA ASP A 85 -4.63 7.19 0.85
C ASP A 85 -3.09 7.23 0.86
N ASN A 86 -2.46 6.46 -0.02
CA ASN A 86 -1.14 6.80 -0.53
C ASN A 86 -0.91 6.17 -1.91
N MET A 87 -1.56 6.70 -2.94
CA MET A 87 -0.87 6.90 -4.22
C MET A 87 -1.55 8.01 -5.01
N GLU A 88 -0.92 9.16 -4.85
CA GLU A 88 -1.19 10.48 -5.38
C GLU A 88 -1.21 10.48 -6.91
N ASN A 89 -2.19 11.21 -7.46
CA ASN A 89 -2.24 11.59 -8.85
C ASN A 89 -1.18 12.70 -9.08
N GLY A 90 -0.16 12.44 -9.90
CA GLY A 90 0.89 13.40 -10.22
C GLY A 90 1.55 13.07 -11.55
N GLU A 91 1.39 13.99 -12.50
CA GLU A 91 1.72 13.87 -13.92
C GLU A 91 3.24 13.81 -14.21
N ASN A 92 3.57 13.04 -15.25
CA ASN A 92 4.66 13.21 -16.22
C ASN A 92 6.15 13.03 -15.86
N GLU A 93 6.77 12.24 -16.74
CA GLU A 93 8.19 12.15 -17.13
C GLU A 93 9.19 11.42 -16.20
N ASN A 94 9.76 10.36 -16.78
CA ASN A 94 10.98 9.63 -16.41
C ASN A 94 10.97 8.82 -15.11
N HIS A 95 10.62 7.54 -15.22
CA HIS A 95 11.56 6.50 -14.77
C HIS A 95 11.28 5.16 -15.46
N GLU A 96 12.23 4.75 -16.31
CA GLU A 96 12.42 3.35 -16.66
C GLU A 96 12.67 2.53 -15.37
N ASN A 97 12.15 1.31 -15.38
CA ASN A 97 12.47 0.18 -14.50
C ASN A 97 11.95 0.23 -13.05
N ASP A 98 10.71 -0.22 -12.84
CA ASP A 98 10.35 -0.96 -11.61
C ASP A 98 9.06 -1.81 -11.80
N ASP A 99 8.95 -2.52 -12.93
CA ASP A 99 7.71 -3.17 -13.38
C ASP A 99 7.54 -4.63 -12.85
N ASP A 100 8.07 -4.95 -11.66
CA ASP A 100 8.05 -6.33 -11.11
C ASP A 100 7.42 -6.48 -9.71
N ASP A 101 6.98 -5.40 -9.03
CA ASP A 101 6.53 -5.49 -7.63
C ASP A 101 4.99 -5.44 -7.42
N ASP A 102 4.18 -5.25 -8.47
CA ASP A 102 2.72 -5.06 -8.34
C ASP A 102 1.86 -6.27 -8.78
N VAL A 103 2.46 -7.46 -8.96
CA VAL A 103 1.72 -8.70 -9.34
C VAL A 103 1.94 -9.86 -8.35
N GLU A 104 1.96 -9.58 -7.05
CA GLU A 104 1.99 -10.62 -6.01
C GLU A 104 0.86 -10.45 -4.97
N GLU A 105 -0.33 -10.05 -5.40
CA GLU A 105 -1.53 -10.06 -4.54
C GLU A 105 -2.56 -11.07 -5.04
N ILE A 106 -2.13 -12.32 -5.24
CA ILE A 106 -3.01 -13.49 -5.33
C ILE A 106 -2.34 -14.65 -4.60
N ASP A 107 -2.25 -14.59 -3.27
CA ASP A 107 -2.39 -15.80 -2.44
C ASP A 107 -2.54 -15.42 -0.96
N SER A 108 -3.78 -15.33 -0.48
CA SER A 108 -4.05 -15.06 0.94
C SER A 108 -4.75 -16.24 1.56
N PHE A 109 -3.94 -17.21 2.02
CA PHE A 109 -4.13 -17.88 3.31
C PHE A 109 -2.84 -18.58 3.85
N GLU A 110 -1.78 -18.75 3.04
CA GLU A 110 -0.55 -19.47 3.47
C GLU A 110 0.72 -18.59 3.70
N ASN A 111 0.70 -17.28 3.40
CA ASN A 111 1.93 -16.48 3.26
C ASN A 111 2.17 -15.35 4.30
N GLU A 112 1.61 -15.44 5.51
CA GLU A 112 1.86 -14.42 6.54
C GLU A 112 3.36 -14.31 6.92
N GLU A 113 4.07 -15.44 6.93
CA GLU A 113 5.51 -15.47 7.18
C GLU A 113 6.31 -14.85 6.03
N ALA A 114 5.91 -15.10 4.78
CA ALA A 114 6.55 -14.50 3.61
C ALA A 114 6.39 -12.97 3.59
N ILE A 115 5.21 -12.46 3.95
CA ILE A 115 4.96 -11.01 4.05
C ILE A 115 5.79 -10.39 5.17
N LYS A 116 5.88 -11.03 6.34
CA LYS A 116 6.75 -10.58 7.45
C LYS A 116 8.22 -10.56 7.02
N MET A 117 8.69 -11.60 6.33
CA MET A 117 10.06 -11.68 5.81
C MET A 117 10.34 -10.59 4.78
N LYS A 118 9.42 -10.32 3.85
CA LYS A 118 9.54 -9.21 2.87
C LYS A 118 9.59 -7.84 3.56
N ARG A 119 8.74 -7.61 4.57
CA ARG A 119 8.75 -6.37 5.37
C ARG A 119 10.06 -6.19 6.13
N MET A 120 10.59 -7.25 6.75
CA MET A 120 11.89 -7.22 7.43
C MET A 120 13.03 -6.93 6.46
N LYS A 121 13.05 -7.58 5.29
CA LYS A 121 14.05 -7.34 4.23
C LYS A 121 14.04 -5.89 3.74
N LYS A 122 12.85 -5.32 3.52
CA LYS A 122 12.68 -3.91 3.12
C LYS A 122 13.18 -2.94 4.19
N LYS A 123 12.93 -3.22 5.48
CA LYS A 123 13.43 -2.42 6.60
C LYS A 123 14.97 -2.45 6.67
N ALA A 124 15.57 -3.64 6.56
CA ALA A 124 17.02 -3.80 6.57
C ALA A 124 17.69 -3.09 5.38
N ALA A 125 17.11 -3.18 4.18
CA ALA A 125 17.61 -2.47 3.00
C ALA A 125 17.55 -0.94 3.18
N LYS A 126 16.47 -0.43 3.78
CA LYS A 126 16.32 1.01 4.09
C LYS A 126 17.37 1.49 5.08
N GLU A 127 17.67 0.70 6.12
CA GLU A 127 18.73 1.03 7.09
C GLU A 127 20.13 1.00 6.45
N LYS A 128 20.42 -0.01 5.62
CA LYS A 128 21.68 -0.10 4.86
C LYS A 128 21.86 1.09 3.91
N ARG A 129 20.79 1.50 3.20
CA ARG A 129 20.82 2.68 2.31
C ARG A 129 21.09 3.97 3.09
N LYS A 130 20.44 4.17 4.24
CA LYS A 130 20.69 5.33 5.11
C LYS A 130 22.13 5.35 5.65
N LEU A 131 22.68 4.20 6.01
CA LEU A 131 24.06 4.10 6.45
C LEU A 131 25.04 4.44 5.32
N ALA A 132 24.82 3.90 4.13
CA ALA A 132 25.62 4.19 2.95
C ALA A 132 25.54 5.67 2.55
N GLU A 133 24.36 6.29 2.65
CA GLU A 133 24.16 7.73 2.42
C GLU A 133 24.93 8.57 3.44
N ARG A 134 24.90 8.22 4.72
CA ARG A 134 25.70 8.88 5.77
C ARG A 134 27.21 8.75 5.54
N MET A 135 27.67 7.58 5.11
CA MET A 135 29.07 7.35 4.75
C MET A 135 29.47 8.17 3.52
N ASN A 136 28.62 8.20 2.47
CA ASN A 136 28.87 8.97 1.25
C ASN A 136 28.90 10.48 1.51
N LEU A 137 28.04 10.97 2.41
CA LEU A 137 28.03 12.36 2.89
C LEU A 137 29.16 12.66 3.90
N LYS A 138 30.06 11.69 4.16
CA LYS A 138 31.16 11.78 5.14
C LYS A 138 30.69 12.18 6.55
N MET A 139 29.44 11.91 6.89
CA MET A 139 28.91 12.07 8.26
C MET A 139 29.43 10.96 9.18
N VAL A 140 29.92 9.86 8.61
CA VAL A 140 30.61 8.78 9.30
C VAL A 140 31.93 8.58 8.55
N LEU A 141 33.05 8.96 9.17
CA LEU A 141 34.39 8.65 8.64
C LEU A 141 34.85 7.30 9.19
N GLU A 142 35.42 6.44 8.33
CA GLU A 142 35.87 5.08 8.70
C GLU A 142 36.94 5.05 9.82
N ASN A 143 37.63 6.17 10.06
CA ASN A 143 38.67 6.30 11.07
C ASN A 143 38.33 7.32 12.18
N ASP A 144 37.13 7.91 12.17
CA ASP A 144 36.71 8.83 13.22
C ASP A 144 35.88 8.03 14.22
N GLN A 145 36.59 7.31 15.07
CA GLN A 145 36.04 6.58 16.21
C GLN A 145 35.66 7.60 17.28
N LEU A 146 34.71 8.49 16.98
CA LEU A 146 34.03 9.26 18.01
C LEU A 146 33.25 8.26 18.84
N VAL A 147 33.81 8.00 20.02
CA VAL A 147 33.29 7.17 21.10
C VAL A 147 31.76 7.28 21.13
N GLN A 148 31.09 6.27 20.57
CA GLN A 148 29.63 6.17 20.48
C GLN A 148 29.01 5.86 21.86
N GLU A 149 29.65 6.28 22.95
CA GLU A 149 29.17 6.09 24.32
C GLU A 149 28.35 7.31 24.79
N GLU A 150 28.48 8.48 24.15
CA GLU A 150 27.82 9.71 24.64
C GLU A 150 26.34 9.83 24.30
N GLN A 151 25.86 9.12 23.27
CA GLN A 151 24.45 9.23 22.86
C GLN A 151 23.49 8.58 23.87
N ASP A 152 24.03 7.71 24.73
CA ASP A 152 23.31 7.05 25.82
C ASP A 152 23.67 7.63 27.19
N LEU A 153 24.37 8.77 27.22
CA LEU A 153 24.73 9.53 28.42
C LEU A 153 23.57 10.40 28.93
N PHE A 154 22.66 10.79 28.02
CA PHE A 154 21.51 11.67 28.30
C PHE A 154 20.15 10.95 28.26
N SER A 155 20.12 9.62 28.23
CA SER A 155 18.84 8.90 28.20
C SER A 155 18.11 9.05 29.55
N LEU A 156 16.94 9.71 29.52
CA LEU A 156 16.11 9.97 30.72
C LEU A 156 15.81 8.69 31.52
N ASN A 157 15.71 7.54 30.86
CA ASN A 157 15.51 6.25 31.51
C ASN A 157 16.73 5.78 32.32
N LYS A 158 17.97 6.07 31.88
CA LYS A 158 19.18 5.79 32.68
C LYS A 158 19.31 6.77 33.83
N ILE A 159 19.12 8.07 33.56
CA ILE A 159 19.14 9.12 34.59
C ILE A 159 18.14 8.80 35.70
N ARG A 160 16.92 8.35 35.33
CA ARG A 160 15.91 7.92 36.31
C ARG A 160 16.38 6.73 37.16
N LYS A 161 16.98 5.71 36.54
CA LYS A 161 17.51 4.54 37.26
C LYS A 161 18.66 4.91 38.20
N ASP A 162 19.52 5.83 37.80
CA ASP A 162 20.64 6.25 38.64
C ASP A 162 20.19 7.17 39.79
N LEU A 163 19.16 8.00 39.57
CA LEU A 163 18.50 8.76 40.64
C LEU A 163 17.80 7.86 41.67
N ASP A 164 17.18 6.77 41.22
CA ASP A 164 16.53 5.83 42.13
C ASP A 164 17.57 5.11 43.02
N LYS A 165 18.76 4.77 42.49
CA LYS A 165 19.86 4.20 43.30
C LYS A 165 20.42 5.15 44.37
N ILE A 166 20.38 6.46 44.13
CA ILE A 166 20.90 7.46 45.06
C ILE A 166 19.92 7.70 46.22
N LYS A 167 18.61 7.46 46.02
CA LYS A 167 17.60 7.60 47.07
C LYS A 167 17.62 6.49 48.13
N ASP A 168 18.23 5.35 47.81
CA ASP A 168 18.33 4.18 48.70
C ASP A 168 19.56 4.25 49.64
N VAL A 169 20.31 5.35 49.63
CA VAL A 169 21.42 5.57 50.57
C VAL A 169 20.91 6.46 51.71
N ASP A 170 20.58 5.83 52.84
CA ASP A 170 20.30 6.55 54.08
C ASP A 170 21.53 7.37 54.52
N PRO A 171 21.36 8.63 54.95
CA PRO A 171 22.47 9.44 55.42
C PRO A 171 22.98 8.95 56.79
N ASP A 172 24.30 8.79 56.92
CA ASP A 172 25.02 8.57 58.19
C ASP A 172 24.84 9.74 59.18
#